data_AF-S4RDY6-F1
#
_entry.id   AF-S4RDY6-F1
#
_cell.length_a   1.000
_cell.length_b   1.000
_cell.length_c   1.000
_cell.angle_alpha   90.00
_cell.angle_beta   90.00
_cell.angle_gamma   90.00
#
_symmetry.space_group_name_H-M   'P 1'
#
loop_
_entity.id
_entity.type
_entity.pdbx_description
1 polymer ?
#
loop_
_entity_poly.entity_id
_entity_poly.type
_entity_poly.pdbx_seq_one_letter_code
_entity_poly.pdbx_strand_id
1 'polypeptide(L)'
;YAVDCPGCEAFSCPALPARRWCRRAVPDDCGCCSVCAAGRGERCYPAVVGLNWLKCAKGLRCRPAGEDEFGDTHAWAADCPAGTYGLGCSGVCNCLSGRCEPESGKCHRLPFVQ
;
A
#
# COMPACT_ATOMS: atom_id res chain seq x y z
N TYR A 1 -6.75 6.74 7.89
CA TYR A 1 -5.87 6.59 9.05
C TYR A 1 -6.77 6.28 10.24
N ALA A 2 -6.49 5.23 11.00
CA ALA A 2 -7.22 4.97 12.24
C ALA A 2 -6.62 5.86 13.34
N VAL A 3 -7.46 6.62 14.03
CA VAL A 3 -7.03 7.55 15.09
C VAL A 3 -7.02 6.91 16.47
N ASP A 4 -7.79 5.82 16.65
CA ASP A 4 -7.83 5.01 17.86
C ASP A 4 -7.83 3.53 17.48
N CYS A 5 -6.74 2.85 17.83
CA CYS A 5 -6.59 1.41 17.60
C CYS A 5 -6.68 0.66 18.94
N PRO A 6 -7.52 -0.39 19.03
CA PRO A 6 -7.57 -1.24 20.21
C PRO A 6 -6.26 -2.04 20.37
N GLY A 7 -6.07 -2.65 21.55
CA GLY A 7 -4.98 -3.60 21.75
C GLY A 7 -5.03 -4.74 20.73
N CYS A 8 -3.86 -5.13 20.21
CA CYS A 8 -3.79 -6.17 19.19
C CYS A 8 -3.82 -7.56 19.81
N GLU A 9 -4.95 -8.24 19.67
CA GLU A 9 -5.09 -9.66 19.98
C GLU A 9 -5.06 -10.46 18.66
N ALA A 10 -3.91 -11.05 18.33
CA ALA A 10 -3.70 -11.72 17.03
C ALA A 10 -4.71 -12.85 16.74
N PHE A 11 -5.28 -13.47 17.78
CA PHE A 11 -6.30 -14.51 17.65
C PHE A 11 -7.66 -13.98 17.19
N SER A 12 -7.90 -12.68 17.32
CA SER A 12 -9.14 -12.01 16.90
C SER A 12 -9.12 -11.60 15.43
N CYS A 13 -7.99 -11.78 14.74
CA CYS A 13 -7.88 -11.47 13.32
C CYS A 13 -8.67 -12.48 12.47
N PRO A 14 -9.48 -12.01 11.50
CA PRO A 14 -10.15 -12.91 10.57
C PRO A 14 -9.12 -13.70 9.78
N ALA A 15 -9.39 -14.98 9.54
CA ALA A 15 -8.57 -15.79 8.65
C ALA A 15 -8.54 -15.13 7.27
N LEU A 16 -7.33 -14.88 6.74
CA LEU A 16 -7.18 -14.38 5.38
C LEU A 16 -7.87 -15.34 4.41
N PRO A 17 -8.59 -14.82 3.39
CA PRO A 17 -9.13 -15.67 2.33
C PRO A 17 -7.99 -16.49 1.73
N ALA A 18 -8.29 -17.75 1.37
CA ALA A 18 -7.31 -18.70 0.88
C ALA A 18 -6.32 -18.04 -0.09
N ARG A 19 -5.02 -18.34 0.08
CA ARG A 19 -3.85 -17.82 -0.67
C ARG A 19 -4.02 -17.69 -2.19
N ARG A 20 -5.00 -18.41 -2.75
CA ARG A 20 -5.47 -18.34 -4.15
C ARG A 20 -5.99 -16.94 -4.55
N TRP A 21 -6.65 -16.23 -3.64
CA TRP A 21 -7.23 -14.90 -3.88
C TRP A 21 -6.41 -13.76 -3.28
N CYS A 22 -5.48 -14.07 -2.39
CA CYS A 22 -4.64 -13.11 -1.69
C CYS A 22 -3.16 -13.34 -2.01
N ARG A 23 -2.65 -12.68 -3.06
CA ARG A 23 -1.24 -12.86 -3.50
C ARG A 23 -0.24 -12.10 -2.62
N ARG A 24 -0.70 -11.01 -2.00
CA ARG A 24 0.09 -10.08 -1.19
C ARG A 24 -0.74 -9.72 0.05
N ALA A 25 -0.08 -9.59 1.18
CA ALA A 25 -0.70 -9.16 2.42
C ALA A 25 0.09 -8.02 3.04
N VAL A 26 -0.63 -7.07 3.63
CA VAL A 26 -0.10 -5.93 4.37
C VAL A 26 -0.83 -5.83 5.70
N PRO A 27 -0.24 -5.18 6.72
CA PRO A 27 -0.98 -4.87 7.94
C PRO A 27 -2.20 -4.00 7.63
N ASP A 28 -3.25 -4.19 8.42
CA ASP A 28 -4.37 -3.26 8.53
C ASP A 28 -3.92 -1.88 9.04
N ASP A 29 -4.83 -0.91 9.12
CA ASP A 29 -4.51 0.44 9.60
C ASP A 29 -3.96 0.47 11.03
N CYS A 30 -4.31 -0.52 11.85
CA CYS A 30 -3.83 -0.64 13.23
C CYS A 30 -2.56 -1.49 13.36
N GLY A 31 -2.04 -2.08 12.29
CA GLY A 31 -0.81 -2.86 12.35
C GLY A 31 -0.97 -4.25 12.97
N CYS A 32 -2.20 -4.70 13.23
CA CYS A 32 -2.49 -5.93 13.95
C CYS A 32 -2.75 -7.12 13.04
N CYS A 33 -3.69 -6.97 12.11
CA CYS A 33 -4.14 -8.06 11.25
C CYS A 33 -3.54 -7.96 9.87
N SER A 34 -3.31 -9.10 9.23
CA SER A 34 -2.93 -9.13 7.82
C SER A 34 -4.18 -9.02 6.94
N VAL A 35 -4.16 -8.10 5.98
CA VAL A 35 -5.20 -7.91 4.97
C VAL A 35 -4.62 -8.04 3.57
N CYS A 36 -5.43 -8.41 2.59
CA CYS A 36 -4.98 -8.52 1.21
C CYS A 36 -4.59 -7.17 0.63
N ALA A 37 -3.60 -7.20 -0.25
CA ALA A 37 -3.05 -6.01 -0.86
C ALA A 37 -3.12 -6.05 -2.40
N ALA A 38 -3.65 -4.97 -2.98
CA ALA A 38 -3.62 -4.68 -4.40
C ALA A 38 -2.18 -4.49 -4.88
N GLY A 39 -1.82 -5.15 -5.97
CA GLY A 39 -0.60 -4.89 -6.72
C GLY A 39 -0.79 -3.83 -7.79
N ARG A 40 0.30 -3.47 -8.44
CA ARG A 40 0.34 -2.42 -9.45
C ARG A 40 -0.74 -2.62 -10.52
N GLY A 41 -1.56 -1.58 -10.73
CA GLY A 41 -2.66 -1.57 -11.68
C GLY A 41 -3.94 -2.27 -11.21
N GLU A 42 -3.95 -2.95 -10.06
CA GLU A 42 -5.17 -3.49 -9.45
C GLU A 42 -5.98 -2.34 -8.82
N ARG A 43 -7.31 -2.47 -8.83
CA ARG A 43 -8.22 -1.50 -8.22
C ARG A 43 -7.92 -1.42 -6.73
N CYS A 44 -7.97 -0.21 -6.21
CA CYS A 44 -7.90 0.04 -4.79
C CYS A 44 -8.87 1.17 -4.47
N TYR A 45 -9.20 1.32 -3.19
CA TYR A 45 -10.20 2.31 -2.78
C TYR A 45 -9.54 3.29 -1.79
N PRO A 46 -9.60 4.61 -2.05
CA PRO A 46 -9.15 5.60 -1.09
C PRO A 46 -10.07 5.52 0.14
N ALA A 47 -9.52 5.59 1.35
CA ALA A 47 -10.25 5.29 2.59
C ALA A 47 -11.47 6.22 2.83
N VAL A 48 -12.66 5.80 2.39
CA VAL A 48 -13.98 6.39 2.68
C VAL A 48 -14.69 5.60 3.79
N VAL A 49 -14.26 5.73 5.05
CA VAL A 49 -14.94 5.26 6.29
C VAL A 49 -16.03 4.17 6.11
N GLY A 50 -15.71 2.88 6.33
CA GLY A 50 -16.73 1.83 6.53
C GLY A 50 -16.73 0.62 5.59
N LEU A 51 -15.86 0.54 4.59
CA LEU A 51 -15.71 -0.65 3.74
C LEU A 51 -14.28 -1.20 3.89
N ASN A 52 -14.11 -2.53 3.97
CA ASN A 52 -12.80 -3.16 4.09
C ASN A 52 -11.92 -2.81 2.86
N TRP A 53 -11.10 -1.76 3.03
CA TRP A 53 -10.24 -1.16 2.02
C TRP A 53 -9.25 -2.19 1.48
N LEU A 54 -9.33 -2.50 0.18
CA LEU A 54 -8.23 -3.18 -0.49
C LEU A 54 -7.06 -2.20 -0.55
N LYS A 55 -6.13 -2.33 0.41
CA LYS A 55 -4.92 -1.51 0.50
C LYS A 55 -3.97 -1.85 -0.64
N CYS A 56 -3.12 -0.92 -1.05
CA CYS A 56 -2.03 -1.26 -1.95
C CYS A 56 -0.91 -2.00 -1.22
N ALA A 57 -0.14 -2.82 -1.94
CA ALA A 57 1.07 -3.43 -1.41
C ALA A 57 2.15 -2.36 -1.09
N LYS A 58 3.21 -2.75 -0.37
CA LYS A 58 4.35 -1.86 -0.13
C LYS A 58 4.93 -1.37 -1.45
N GLY A 59 5.42 -0.13 -1.48
CA GLY A 59 5.90 0.52 -2.69
C GLY A 59 4.82 1.01 -3.64
N LEU A 60 3.55 0.86 -3.25
CA LEU A 60 2.41 1.34 -4.00
C LEU A 60 1.51 2.24 -3.15
N ARG A 61 0.84 3.18 -3.81
CA ARG A 61 -0.24 4.01 -3.25
C ARG A 61 -1.48 3.96 -4.12
N CYS A 62 -2.63 4.20 -3.53
CA CYS A 62 -3.84 4.46 -4.30
C CYS A 62 -3.73 5.81 -5.00
N ARG A 63 -3.70 5.80 -6.32
CA ARG A 63 -3.81 6.99 -7.15
C ARG A 63 -5.22 7.07 -7.70
N PRO A 64 -5.96 8.17 -7.49
CA PRO A 64 -7.27 8.35 -8.10
C PRO A 64 -7.12 8.32 -9.62
N ALA A 65 -7.98 7.55 -10.29
CA ALA A 65 -8.05 7.46 -11.75
C ALA A 65 -8.96 8.55 -12.34
N GLY A 66 -9.94 8.99 -11.57
CA GLY A 66 -11.04 9.83 -12.00
C GLY A 66 -12.37 9.29 -11.47
N GLU A 67 -13.43 10.02 -11.77
CA GLU A 67 -14.83 9.59 -11.63
C GLU A 67 -15.25 8.94 -12.95
N ASP A 68 -16.00 7.83 -12.89
CA ASP A 68 -16.64 7.32 -14.09
C ASP A 68 -17.90 8.14 -14.44
N GLU A 69 -18.57 7.80 -15.54
CA GLU A 69 -19.78 8.50 -16.00
C GLU A 69 -20.95 8.42 -14.99
N PHE A 70 -20.88 7.50 -14.02
CA PHE A 70 -21.85 7.32 -12.94
C PHE A 70 -21.46 8.06 -11.65
N GLY A 71 -20.31 8.75 -11.64
CA GLY A 71 -19.78 9.45 -10.47
C GLY A 71 -19.07 8.53 -9.46
N ASP A 72 -18.80 7.27 -9.82
CA ASP A 72 -18.05 6.37 -8.97
C ASP A 72 -16.55 6.69 -9.04
N THR A 73 -15.98 7.04 -7.89
CA THR A 73 -14.54 7.30 -7.77
C THR A 73 -13.77 5.99 -7.69
N HIS A 74 -12.86 5.80 -8.62
CA HIS A 74 -11.99 4.63 -8.65
C HIS A 74 -10.54 5.04 -8.45
N ALA A 75 -9.80 4.27 -7.66
CA ALA A 75 -8.36 4.38 -7.58
C ALA A 75 -7.69 3.09 -8.03
N TRP A 76 -6.42 3.22 -8.36
CA TRP A 76 -5.58 2.11 -8.77
C TRP A 76 -4.26 2.18 -8.02
N ALA A 77 -3.69 1.01 -7.77
CA ALA A 77 -2.41 0.89 -7.11
C ALA A 77 -1.28 1.34 -8.04
N ALA A 78 -0.70 2.49 -7.74
CA ALA A 78 0.38 3.13 -8.47
C ALA A 78 1.69 3.03 -7.71
N ASP A 79 2.83 3.08 -8.41
CA ASP A 79 4.13 3.21 -7.76
C ASP A 79 4.18 4.45 -6.84
N CYS A 80 4.91 4.31 -5.74
CA CYS A 80 5.23 5.44 -4.87
C CYS A 80 5.91 6.57 -5.65
N PRO A 81 5.62 7.83 -5.31
CA PRO A 81 6.36 8.96 -5.88
C PRO A 81 7.85 8.83 -5.55
N ALA A 82 8.68 9.32 -6.46
CA ALA A 82 10.14 9.27 -6.29
C ALA A 82 10.55 9.87 -4.94
N GLY A 83 11.45 9.17 -4.23
CA GLY A 83 11.89 9.57 -2.90
C GLY A 83 11.00 9.10 -1.75
N THR A 84 9.97 8.30 -2.00
CA THR A 84 9.12 7.71 -0.95
C THR A 84 9.05 6.19 -1.06
N TYR A 85 8.72 5.53 0.06
CA TYR A 85 8.67 4.07 0.15
C TYR A 85 7.69 3.56 1.21
N GLY A 86 7.48 2.24 1.23
CA GLY A 86 6.69 1.56 2.25
C GLY A 86 5.20 1.49 1.93
N LEU A 87 4.40 1.17 2.95
CA LEU A 87 2.94 1.05 2.80
C LEU A 87 2.31 2.43 2.66
N GLY A 88 1.58 2.67 1.57
CA GLY A 88 1.00 3.99 1.31
C GLY A 88 2.04 5.10 1.11
N CYS A 89 3.30 4.75 0.85
CA CYS A 89 4.40 5.69 0.62
C CYS A 89 4.66 6.65 1.79
N SER A 90 4.44 6.20 3.02
CA SER A 90 4.63 7.00 4.23
C SER A 90 6.10 7.21 4.61
N GLY A 91 7.01 6.38 4.12
CA GLY A 91 8.44 6.52 4.33
C GLY A 91 9.07 7.51 3.33
N VAL A 92 10.03 8.30 3.79
CA VAL A 92 10.83 9.20 2.93
C VAL A 92 12.26 8.65 2.80
N CYS A 93 12.71 8.47 1.58
CA CYS A 93 14.07 8.04 1.26
C CYS A 93 15.06 9.18 1.46
N ASN A 94 16.15 8.91 2.18
CA ASN A 94 17.24 9.86 2.42
C ASN A 94 18.51 9.46 1.66
N CYS A 95 18.36 9.11 0.38
CA CYS A 95 19.48 8.70 -0.46
C CYS A 95 20.33 9.92 -0.84
N LEU A 96 21.61 9.93 -0.44
CA LEU A 96 22.58 10.95 -0.88
C LEU A 96 22.83 10.87 -2.39
N SER A 97 22.82 9.65 -2.94
CA SER A 97 22.89 9.36 -4.37
C SER A 97 22.27 7.99 -4.65
N GLY A 98 21.80 7.79 -5.89
CA GLY A 98 21.22 6.52 -6.34
C GLY A 98 19.69 6.49 -6.36
N ARG A 99 19.13 5.30 -6.60
CA ARG A 99 17.68 5.07 -6.72
C ARG A 99 17.11 4.49 -5.42
N CYS A 100 16.05 5.10 -4.93
CA CYS A 100 15.24 4.62 -3.81
C CYS A 100 14.39 3.42 -4.24
N GLU A 101 14.48 2.31 -3.51
CA GLU A 101 13.60 1.14 -3.67
C GLU A 101 12.23 1.41 -3.01
N PRO A 102 11.12 1.43 -3.77
CA PRO A 102 9.81 1.82 -3.24
C PRO A 102 9.28 0.91 -2.11
N GLU A 103 9.65 -0.38 -2.08
CA GLU A 103 9.12 -1.30 -1.07
C GLU A 103 9.78 -1.13 0.30
N SER A 104 11.10 -0.98 0.32
CA SER A 104 11.91 -1.03 1.54
C SER A 104 12.59 0.28 1.92
N GLY A 105 12.70 1.23 0.98
CA GLY A 105 13.44 2.48 1.17
C GLY A 105 14.96 2.35 0.99
N LYS A 106 15.46 1.18 0.58
CA LYS A 106 16.89 0.98 0.33
C LYS A 106 17.37 1.83 -0.83
N CYS A 107 18.52 2.47 -0.65
CA CYS A 107 19.18 3.25 -1.69
C CYS A 107 20.14 2.34 -2.47
N HIS A 108 19.84 2.13 -3.74
CA HIS A 108 20.75 1.41 -4.64
C HIS A 108 21.60 2.42 -5.39
N ARG A 109 22.93 2.24 -5.39
CA ARG A 109 23.79 3.01 -6.31
C ARG A 109 23.33 2.72 -7.73
N LEU A 110 23.19 3.76 -8.52
CA LEU A 110 23.10 3.59 -9.97
C LEU A 110 24.44 3.00 -10.41
N PRO A 111 24.47 1.85 -11.10
CA PRO A 111 25.70 1.42 -11.74
C PRO A 111 26.13 2.56 -12.66
N PHE A 112 27.41 2.94 -12.57
CA PHE A 112 27.98 3.97 -13.42
C PHE A 112 27.61 3.63 -14.87
N VAL A 113 26.87 4.54 -15.52
CA VAL A 113 26.72 4.50 -16.98
C VAL A 113 28.11 4.71 -17.55
N GLN A 114 28.65 3.68 -18.19
CA GLN A 114 29.89 3.75 -18.95
C GLN A 114 29.56 4.09 -20.40
#